data_AF-A0A1U7VR62-F1
#
_entry.id   AF-A0A1U7VR62-F1
#
_cell.length_a   1.000
_cell.length_b   1.000
_cell.length_c   1.000
_cell.angle_alpha   90.00
_cell.angle_beta   90.00
_cell.angle_gamma   90.00
#
_symmetry.space_group_name_H-M   'P 1'
#
loop_
_entity.id
_entity.type
_entity.pdbx_description
1 polymer ?
#
loop_
_entity_poly.entity_id
_entity_poly.type
_entity_poly.pdbx_seq_one_letter_code
_entity_poly.pdbx_strand_id
1 'polypeptide(L)'
;MVIGNMVIPKYSDPKIIYTPKDIQFDMLSEHDVNITYMQAWRAKEKALQFLKGHPMDSYSKLPSYLYILEKTYPRPVVVVDGTFLKSAYKEIMLTSSTIDATGTILPLAYAVVDSKNDASWKWFLSSSNMHMVRALTDYIHTVLDSVSRYIVCLKNKRCSCGQFQLYELPCPHALAALRCRDESFEQYYSPYYTRVNLLRTYEIPVNSLPDESKWNVPQHISEEVVNPPKGGKRQPGRPQKERYKTYDEINSKKHKVSCGNYGGEGHNKRS
;
A
#
# COMPACT_ATOMS: atom_id res chain seq x y z
N MET A 1 13.00 -12.02 35.25
CA MET A 1 11.81 -12.31 36.07
C MET A 1 11.51 -13.80 35.96
N VAL A 2 11.57 -14.53 37.07
CA VAL A 2 11.54 -16.00 37.10
C VAL A 2 10.26 -16.57 36.47
N ILE A 3 9.11 -15.97 36.77
CA ILE A 3 7.79 -16.36 36.22
C ILE A 3 7.77 -16.33 34.69
N GLY A 4 8.49 -15.38 34.07
CA GLY A 4 8.57 -15.27 32.61
C GLY A 4 9.18 -16.51 31.96
N ASN A 5 10.12 -17.19 32.61
CA ASN A 5 10.70 -18.44 32.10
C ASN A 5 9.74 -19.62 32.29
N MET A 6 9.03 -19.66 33.43
CA MET A 6 8.11 -20.76 33.77
C MET A 6 6.95 -20.87 32.77
N VAL A 7 6.50 -19.74 32.21
CA VAL A 7 5.37 -19.69 31.30
C VAL A 7 5.74 -19.83 29.81
N ILE A 8 7.03 -19.93 29.46
CA ILE A 8 7.49 -20.08 28.06
C ILE A 8 6.81 -21.26 27.34
N PRO A 9 6.72 -22.47 27.93
CA PRO A 9 6.12 -23.62 27.24
C PRO A 9 4.66 -23.37 26.82
N LYS A 10 3.91 -22.62 27.64
CA LYS A 10 2.49 -22.27 27.39
C LYS A 10 2.29 -21.34 26.17
N TYR A 11 3.37 -20.72 25.67
CA TYR A 11 3.37 -19.84 24.49
C TYR A 11 4.06 -20.46 23.26
N SER A 12 4.50 -21.73 23.32
CA SER A 12 5.22 -22.38 22.22
C SER A 12 4.29 -22.77 21.06
N ASP A 13 3.04 -23.14 21.37
CA ASP A 13 2.01 -23.40 20.35
C ASP A 13 1.18 -22.12 20.09
N PRO A 14 1.22 -21.55 18.88
CA PRO A 14 0.46 -20.34 18.54
C PRO A 14 -1.06 -20.51 18.59
N LYS A 15 -1.59 -21.74 18.64
CA LYS A 15 -3.03 -22.00 18.79
C LYS A 15 -3.52 -21.81 20.22
N ILE A 16 -2.63 -21.84 21.21
CA ILE A 16 -3.00 -21.72 22.62
C ILE A 16 -3.13 -20.24 22.98
N ILE A 17 -4.33 -19.86 23.45
CA ILE A 17 -4.58 -18.52 24.00
C ILE A 17 -4.28 -18.58 25.49
N TYR A 18 -3.11 -18.06 25.87
CA TYR A 18 -2.71 -17.94 27.27
C TYR A 18 -2.64 -16.46 27.67
N THR A 19 -3.48 -16.08 28.63
CA THR A 19 -3.70 -14.69 29.04
C THR A 19 -3.03 -14.37 30.37
N PRO A 20 -2.83 -13.08 30.72
CA PRO A 20 -2.31 -12.71 32.03
C PRO A 20 -3.17 -13.22 33.19
N LYS A 21 -4.49 -13.37 33.01
CA LYS A 21 -5.37 -13.92 34.06
C LYS A 21 -5.10 -15.41 34.30
N ASP A 22 -4.86 -16.16 33.23
CA ASP A 22 -4.48 -17.57 33.32
C ASP A 22 -3.13 -17.70 34.05
N ILE A 23 -2.17 -16.81 33.75
CA ILE A 23 -0.90 -16.77 34.49
C ILE A 23 -1.12 -16.48 35.99
N GLN A 24 -2.02 -15.56 36.37
CA GLN A 24 -2.32 -15.32 37.78
C GLN A 24 -2.93 -16.56 38.45
N PHE A 25 -3.82 -17.26 37.75
CA PHE A 25 -4.47 -18.47 38.25
C PHE A 25 -3.47 -19.63 38.39
N ASP A 26 -2.65 -19.89 37.38
CA ASP A 26 -1.64 -20.96 37.40
C ASP A 26 -0.59 -20.69 38.49
N MET A 27 -0.14 -19.44 38.65
CA MET A 27 0.83 -19.10 39.71
C MET A 27 0.26 -19.29 41.12
N LEU A 28 -1.04 -19.01 41.32
CA LEU A 28 -1.68 -19.22 42.60
C LEU A 28 -1.97 -20.71 42.86
N SER A 29 -2.42 -21.45 41.86
CA SER A 29 -2.85 -22.85 42.01
C SER A 29 -1.70 -23.86 42.00
N GLU A 30 -0.69 -23.67 41.15
CA GLU A 30 0.42 -24.61 40.98
C GLU A 30 1.62 -24.28 41.88
N HIS A 31 1.76 -23.02 42.29
CA HIS A 31 2.95 -22.54 42.99
C HIS A 31 2.66 -21.77 44.30
N ASP A 32 1.38 -21.58 44.66
CA ASP A 32 0.95 -20.81 45.84
C ASP A 32 1.53 -19.38 45.87
N VAL A 33 1.78 -18.80 44.68
CA VAL A 33 2.32 -17.44 44.53
C VAL A 33 1.21 -16.51 44.02
N ASN A 34 0.72 -15.64 44.90
CA ASN A 34 -0.21 -14.59 44.50
C ASN A 34 0.55 -13.46 43.77
N ILE A 35 0.17 -13.20 42.52
CA ILE A 35 0.76 -12.14 41.71
C ILE A 35 -0.30 -11.17 41.17
N THR A 36 0.10 -9.91 41.03
CA THR A 36 -0.74 -8.88 40.40
C THR A 36 -0.86 -9.09 38.89
N TYR A 37 -1.91 -8.52 38.30
CA TYR A 37 -2.11 -8.53 36.85
C TYR A 37 -0.92 -7.94 36.09
N MET A 38 -0.32 -6.86 36.61
CA MET A 38 0.84 -6.23 35.99
C MET A 38 2.08 -7.11 36.04
N GLN A 39 2.27 -7.90 37.09
CA GLN A 39 3.34 -8.91 37.15
C GLN A 39 3.09 -10.03 36.14
N ALA A 40 1.86 -10.54 36.04
CA ALA A 40 1.49 -11.54 35.05
C ALA A 40 1.66 -11.04 33.60
N TRP A 41 1.25 -9.80 33.31
CA TRP A 41 1.43 -9.18 32.00
C TRP A 41 2.91 -9.01 31.64
N ARG A 42 3.74 -8.54 32.59
CA ARG A 42 5.20 -8.49 32.40
C ARG A 42 5.80 -9.88 32.18
N ALA A 43 5.22 -10.94 32.78
CA ALA A 43 5.71 -12.31 32.64
C ALA A 43 5.46 -12.82 31.25
N LYS A 44 4.24 -12.59 30.75
CA LYS A 44 3.88 -12.82 29.35
C LYS A 44 4.82 -12.09 28.38
N GLU A 45 5.03 -10.79 28.56
CA GLU A 45 5.91 -10.01 27.68
C GLU A 45 7.35 -10.55 27.69
N LYS A 46 7.85 -10.96 28.86
CA LYS A 46 9.19 -11.53 28.99
C LYS A 46 9.28 -12.90 28.32
N ALA A 47 8.28 -13.77 28.48
CA ALA A 47 8.21 -15.07 27.83
C ALA A 47 8.17 -14.94 26.30
N LEU A 48 7.36 -14.01 25.79
CA LEU A 48 7.29 -13.71 24.36
C LEU A 48 8.61 -13.16 23.81
N GLN A 49 9.32 -12.32 24.58
CA GLN A 49 10.64 -11.83 24.22
C GLN A 49 11.67 -12.98 24.12
N PHE A 50 11.61 -13.96 25.03
CA PHE A 50 12.49 -15.13 24.95
C PHE A 50 12.18 -16.02 23.74
N LEU A 51 10.90 -16.22 23.41
CA LEU A 51 10.50 -17.04 22.26
C LEU A 51 10.78 -16.37 20.92
N LYS A 52 10.55 -15.06 20.80
CA LYS A 52 10.63 -14.32 19.52
C LYS A 52 11.96 -13.61 19.30
N GLY A 53 12.84 -13.58 20.30
CA GLY A 53 14.06 -12.79 20.27
C GLY A 53 13.82 -11.30 20.52
N HIS A 54 14.91 -10.52 20.57
CA HIS A 54 14.82 -9.09 20.75
C HIS A 54 14.46 -8.43 19.39
N PRO A 55 13.53 -7.46 19.34
CA PRO A 55 13.21 -6.76 18.09
C PRO A 55 14.44 -6.16 17.40
N MET A 56 15.40 -5.68 18.17
CA MET A 56 16.67 -5.15 17.63
C MET A 56 17.40 -6.17 16.75
N ASP A 57 17.41 -7.44 17.14
CA ASP A 57 18.08 -8.51 16.40
C ASP A 57 17.43 -8.69 15.03
N SER A 58 16.09 -8.66 14.97
CA SER A 58 15.34 -8.76 13.71
C SER A 58 15.59 -7.56 12.80
N TYR A 59 15.60 -6.35 13.37
CA TYR A 59 15.78 -5.11 12.60
C TYR A 59 17.22 -4.95 12.09
N SER A 60 18.22 -5.44 12.83
CA SER A 60 19.63 -5.42 12.40
C SER A 60 19.89 -6.21 11.10
N LYS A 61 19.04 -7.19 10.79
CA LYS A 61 19.15 -7.99 9.56
C LYS A 61 18.56 -7.31 8.32
N LEU A 62 17.70 -6.31 8.49
CA LEU A 62 16.92 -5.73 7.39
C LEU A 62 17.76 -5.16 6.24
N PRO A 63 18.89 -4.45 6.47
CA PRO A 63 19.73 -3.94 5.39
C PRO A 63 20.28 -5.06 4.50
N SER A 64 20.73 -6.16 5.13
CA SER A 64 21.24 -7.34 4.43
C SER A 64 20.16 -8.03 3.60
N TYR A 65 18.96 -8.21 4.17
CA TYR A 65 17.81 -8.77 3.45
C TYR A 65 17.41 -7.91 2.24
N LEU A 66 17.32 -6.59 2.42
CA LEU A 66 16.93 -5.65 1.36
C LEU A 66 17.94 -5.65 0.21
N TYR A 67 19.23 -5.65 0.53
CA TYR A 67 20.31 -5.73 -0.45
C TYR A 67 20.21 -7.00 -1.31
N ILE A 68 20.01 -8.16 -0.67
CA ILE A 68 19.88 -9.42 -1.40
C ILE A 68 18.60 -9.45 -2.25
N LEU A 69 17.49 -8.89 -1.76
CA LEU A 69 16.25 -8.76 -2.53
C LEU A 69 16.45 -7.91 -3.78
N GLU A 70 17.09 -6.75 -3.66
CA GLU A 70 17.38 -5.85 -4.77
C GLU A 70 18.28 -6.51 -5.82
N LYS A 71 19.30 -7.27 -5.40
CA LYS A 71 20.17 -8.03 -6.31
C LYS A 71 19.46 -9.19 -6.99
N THR A 72 18.49 -9.79 -6.33
CA THR A 72 17.76 -10.96 -6.85
C THR A 72 16.64 -10.55 -7.82
N TYR A 73 16.04 -9.37 -7.65
CA TYR A 73 14.83 -8.95 -8.39
C TYR A 73 14.94 -7.51 -8.97
N PRO A 74 15.65 -7.30 -10.09
CA PRO A 74 15.99 -5.97 -10.60
C PRO A 74 14.90 -5.25 -11.44
N ARG A 75 13.59 -5.51 -11.23
CA ARG A 75 12.52 -4.97 -12.11
C ARG A 75 11.82 -3.71 -11.54
N PRO A 76 11.43 -2.72 -12.37
CA PRO A 76 10.75 -1.51 -11.92
C PRO A 76 9.31 -1.81 -11.46
N VAL A 77 8.95 -1.29 -10.28
CA VAL A 77 7.64 -1.45 -9.66
C VAL A 77 6.78 -0.22 -9.97
N VAL A 78 5.59 -0.44 -10.55
CA VAL A 78 4.55 0.59 -10.71
C VAL A 78 3.44 0.32 -9.71
N VAL A 79 3.10 1.32 -8.89
CA VAL A 79 2.05 1.23 -7.87
C VAL A 79 0.86 2.07 -8.33
N VAL A 80 -0.33 1.49 -8.28
CA VAL A 80 -1.59 2.17 -8.57
C VAL A 80 -2.48 2.10 -7.35
N ASP A 81 -3.02 3.24 -6.89
CA ASP A 81 -3.89 3.31 -5.72
C ASP A 81 -5.10 4.23 -5.97
N GLY A 82 -6.13 4.10 -5.14
CA GLY A 82 -7.32 4.94 -5.18
C GLY A 82 -7.72 5.38 -3.77
N THR A 83 -7.85 6.69 -3.58
CA THR A 83 -8.14 7.33 -2.29
C THR A 83 -9.48 8.06 -2.33
N PHE A 84 -10.30 7.94 -1.28
CA PHE A 84 -11.58 8.65 -1.21
C PHE A 84 -11.36 10.14 -0.95
N LEU A 85 -11.98 11.00 -1.75
CA LEU A 85 -12.01 12.44 -1.54
C LEU A 85 -13.11 12.81 -0.55
N LYS A 86 -12.83 13.83 0.27
CA LYS A 86 -13.81 14.41 1.20
C LYS A 86 -14.53 15.58 0.51
N SER A 87 -15.22 15.30 -0.59
CA SER A 87 -16.15 16.24 -1.22
C SER A 87 -17.60 15.83 -0.89
N ALA A 88 -18.56 16.75 -1.06
CA ALA A 88 -19.99 16.46 -0.92
C ALA A 88 -20.44 15.31 -1.85
N TYR A 89 -19.67 15.04 -2.90
CA TYR A 89 -19.96 14.07 -3.95
C TYR A 89 -19.32 12.69 -3.72
N LYS A 90 -18.54 12.49 -2.64
CA LYS A 90 -17.94 11.19 -2.23
C LYS A 90 -17.10 10.49 -3.32
N GLU A 91 -16.45 11.27 -4.19
CA GLU A 91 -15.65 10.76 -5.29
C GLU A 91 -14.33 10.11 -4.82
N ILE A 92 -13.64 9.43 -5.75
CA ILE A 92 -12.41 8.70 -5.49
C ILE A 92 -11.32 9.22 -6.43
N MET A 93 -10.19 9.63 -5.87
CA MET A 93 -9.00 9.99 -6.63
C MET A 93 -8.15 8.74 -6.86
N LEU A 94 -8.02 8.33 -8.13
CA LEU A 94 -7.10 7.30 -8.58
C LEU A 94 -5.74 7.93 -8.87
N THR A 95 -4.66 7.27 -8.49
CA THR A 95 -3.28 7.70 -8.73
C THR A 95 -2.43 6.52 -9.19
N SER A 96 -1.49 6.79 -10.10
CA SER A 96 -0.42 5.86 -10.48
C SER A 96 0.92 6.52 -10.21
N SER A 97 1.86 5.78 -9.63
CA SER A 97 3.18 6.25 -9.28
C SER A 97 4.24 5.20 -9.56
N THR A 98 5.46 5.64 -9.84
CA THR A 98 6.65 4.78 -9.98
C THR A 98 7.67 5.13 -8.91
N ILE A 99 8.65 4.26 -8.73
CA ILE A 99 9.83 4.54 -7.92
C ILE A 99 11.02 4.64 -8.87
N ASP A 100 11.78 5.72 -8.79
CA ASP A 100 13.01 5.86 -9.57
C ASP A 100 14.20 5.11 -8.94
N ALA A 101 15.36 5.13 -9.61
CA ALA A 101 16.57 4.47 -9.12
C ALA A 101 17.12 5.05 -7.79
N THR A 102 16.59 6.20 -7.34
CA THR A 102 16.97 6.84 -6.07
C THR A 102 15.98 6.54 -4.94
N GLY A 103 14.92 5.76 -5.21
CA GLY A 103 13.87 5.48 -4.25
C GLY A 103 12.80 6.58 -4.16
N THR A 104 12.85 7.59 -5.03
CA THR A 104 11.88 8.69 -5.04
C THR A 104 10.60 8.26 -5.74
N ILE A 105 9.44 8.50 -5.10
CA ILE A 105 8.12 8.22 -5.67
C ILE A 105 7.73 9.33 -6.65
N LEU A 106 7.50 8.98 -7.91
CA LEU A 106 7.12 9.91 -8.97
C LEU A 106 5.67 9.64 -9.43
N PRO A 107 4.74 10.60 -9.32
CA PRO A 107 3.38 10.43 -9.81
C PRO A 107 3.34 10.47 -11.35
N LEU A 108 2.66 9.50 -11.96
CA LEU A 108 2.49 9.39 -13.41
C LEU A 108 1.17 10.00 -13.89
N ALA A 109 0.07 9.70 -13.19
CA ALA A 109 -1.27 10.17 -13.56
C ALA A 109 -2.21 10.13 -12.35
N TYR A 110 -3.20 11.03 -12.34
CA TYR A 110 -4.31 11.01 -11.38
C TYR A 110 -5.65 11.35 -12.06
N ALA A 111 -6.75 10.84 -11.53
CA ALA A 111 -8.10 11.26 -11.92
C ALA A 111 -9.10 11.09 -10.78
N VAL A 112 -10.17 11.88 -10.83
CA VAL A 112 -11.29 11.77 -9.90
C VAL A 112 -12.41 10.99 -10.59
N VAL A 113 -12.92 9.95 -9.93
CA VAL A 113 -13.98 9.08 -10.44
C VAL A 113 -15.09 8.91 -9.41
N ASP A 114 -16.30 8.68 -9.90
CA ASP A 114 -17.50 8.59 -9.06
C ASP A 114 -17.50 7.35 -8.15
N SER A 115 -16.82 6.27 -8.55
CA SER A 115 -16.66 5.06 -7.72
C SER A 115 -15.49 4.17 -8.17
N LYS A 116 -14.99 3.31 -7.27
CA LYS A 116 -13.86 2.40 -7.52
C LYS A 116 -14.42 1.09 -8.07
N ASN A 117 -14.71 1.08 -9.35
CA ASN A 117 -15.22 -0.09 -10.07
C ASN A 117 -14.37 -0.37 -11.33
N ASP A 118 -14.53 -1.55 -11.92
CA ASP A 118 -13.74 -1.98 -13.08
C ASP A 118 -13.91 -1.06 -14.30
N ALA A 119 -15.11 -0.49 -14.49
CA ALA A 119 -15.36 0.44 -15.58
C ALA A 119 -14.63 1.78 -15.37
N SER A 120 -14.57 2.28 -14.13
CA SER A 120 -13.85 3.49 -13.76
C SER A 120 -12.33 3.31 -13.85
N TRP A 121 -11.81 2.13 -13.50
CA TRP A 121 -10.40 1.78 -13.72
C TRP A 121 -10.05 1.67 -15.21
N LYS A 122 -10.89 0.98 -16.00
CA LYS A 122 -10.72 0.90 -17.46
C LYS A 122 -10.79 2.28 -18.10
N TRP A 123 -11.75 3.11 -17.67
CA TRP A 123 -11.90 4.49 -18.11
C TRP A 123 -10.66 5.30 -17.75
N PHE A 124 -10.19 5.28 -16.50
CA PHE A 124 -9.02 6.06 -16.07
C PHE A 124 -7.76 5.71 -16.88
N LEU A 125 -7.60 4.43 -17.20
CA LEU A 125 -6.52 3.94 -18.07
C LEU A 125 -6.73 4.29 -19.56
N SER A 126 -7.95 4.65 -19.97
CA SER A 126 -8.33 4.93 -21.38
C SER A 126 -8.66 6.40 -21.72
N SER A 127 -8.93 7.23 -20.70
CA SER A 127 -9.57 8.56 -20.81
C SER A 127 -8.64 9.74 -20.56
N SER A 128 -7.34 9.48 -20.42
CA SER A 128 -6.28 10.48 -20.55
C SER A 128 -6.22 11.17 -21.94
N ASN A 129 -7.29 11.14 -22.75
CA ASN A 129 -7.27 11.36 -24.20
C ASN A 129 -8.35 12.35 -24.70
N MET A 130 -8.32 13.62 -24.29
CA MET A 130 -9.06 14.69 -24.98
C MET A 130 -8.14 15.36 -26.00
N HIS A 131 -8.10 14.80 -27.21
CA HIS A 131 -7.17 15.25 -28.24
C HIS A 131 -7.85 15.47 -29.59
N MET A 132 -7.66 16.64 -30.19
CA MET A 132 -8.04 16.90 -31.59
C MET A 132 -6.95 16.38 -32.53
N VAL A 133 -7.32 15.65 -33.59
CA VAL A 133 -6.36 14.98 -34.47
C VAL A 133 -6.46 15.53 -35.90
N ARG A 134 -5.31 15.86 -36.50
CA ARG A 134 -5.18 16.22 -37.91
C ARG A 134 -4.17 15.29 -38.58
N ALA A 135 -4.62 14.50 -39.55
CA ALA A 135 -3.73 13.67 -40.37
C ALA A 135 -2.87 14.55 -41.30
N LEU A 136 -1.57 14.27 -41.37
CA LEU A 136 -0.64 14.87 -42.34
C LEU A 136 -0.30 13.88 -43.45
N THR A 137 -0.20 12.59 -43.10
CA THR A 137 -0.04 11.45 -44.01
C THR A 137 -0.76 10.24 -43.42
N ASP A 138 -0.69 9.08 -44.08
CA ASP A 138 -1.26 7.83 -43.57
C ASP A 138 -0.69 7.38 -42.23
N TYR A 139 0.55 7.79 -41.89
CA TYR A 139 1.22 7.33 -40.67
C TYR A 139 1.61 8.46 -39.73
N ILE A 140 1.46 9.72 -40.13
CA ILE A 140 1.87 10.89 -39.36
C ILE A 140 0.64 11.74 -39.05
N HIS A 141 0.42 11.95 -37.75
CA HIS A 141 -0.70 12.72 -37.23
C HIS A 141 -0.20 13.86 -36.34
N THR A 142 -0.79 15.03 -36.51
CA THR A 142 -0.72 16.11 -35.54
C THR A 142 -1.86 15.94 -34.54
N VAL A 143 -1.53 15.94 -33.25
CA VAL A 143 -2.50 15.79 -32.17
C VAL A 143 -2.42 17.02 -31.27
N LEU A 144 -3.52 17.71 -31.06
CA LEU A 144 -3.62 18.87 -30.19
C LEU A 144 -4.26 18.42 -28.88
N ASP A 145 -3.51 18.56 -27.79
CA ASP A 145 -4.08 18.73 -26.46
C ASP A 145 -4.37 20.22 -26.28
N SER A 146 -5.37 20.56 -25.46
CA SER A 146 -5.86 21.90 -25.10
C SER A 146 -4.86 23.08 -25.10
N VAL A 147 -3.55 22.82 -24.88
CA VAL A 147 -2.47 23.82 -24.86
C VAL A 147 -1.28 23.47 -25.79
N SER A 148 -1.14 22.22 -26.25
CA SER A 148 0.10 21.72 -26.86
C SER A 148 -0.10 20.87 -28.10
N ARG A 149 0.83 21.01 -29.05
CA ARG A 149 0.85 20.25 -30.31
C ARG A 149 1.85 19.10 -30.24
N TYR A 150 1.36 17.90 -30.56
CA TYR A 150 2.13 16.68 -30.61
C TYR A 150 2.18 16.10 -32.02
N ILE A 151 3.32 15.50 -32.37
CA ILE A 151 3.51 14.79 -33.64
C ILE A 151 3.59 13.31 -33.30
N VAL A 152 2.68 12.52 -33.87
CA VAL A 152 2.60 11.07 -33.73
C VAL A 152 2.99 10.43 -35.06
N CYS A 153 3.88 9.44 -35.02
CA CYS A 153 4.18 8.56 -36.13
C CYS A 153 3.81 7.12 -35.76
N LEU A 154 2.74 6.59 -36.34
CA LEU A 154 2.23 5.24 -36.06
C LEU A 154 3.17 4.15 -36.63
N LYS A 155 3.71 4.36 -37.84
CA LYS A 155 4.66 3.43 -38.49
C LYS A 155 5.90 3.17 -37.64
N ASN A 156 6.46 4.23 -37.04
CA ASN A 156 7.67 4.14 -36.23
C ASN A 156 7.40 4.03 -34.73
N LYS A 157 6.12 3.96 -34.31
CA LYS A 157 5.70 3.92 -32.90
C LYS A 157 6.30 5.06 -32.07
N ARG A 158 6.24 6.30 -32.57
CA ARG A 158 6.83 7.48 -31.93
C ARG A 158 5.80 8.57 -31.67
N CYS A 159 5.97 9.32 -30.59
CA CYS A 159 5.24 10.55 -30.32
C CYS A 159 6.18 11.62 -29.75
N SER A 160 5.99 12.89 -30.09
CA SER A 160 6.79 13.98 -29.49
C SER A 160 6.59 14.13 -27.98
N CYS A 161 5.58 13.48 -27.37
CA CYS A 161 5.45 13.38 -25.91
C CYS A 161 6.45 12.39 -25.25
N GLY A 162 7.17 11.60 -26.04
CA GLY A 162 8.16 10.61 -25.56
C GLY A 162 7.57 9.30 -25.03
N GLN A 163 6.31 9.30 -24.59
CA GLN A 163 5.69 8.15 -23.91
C GLN A 163 5.55 6.92 -24.83
N PHE A 164 5.27 7.12 -26.11
CA PHE A 164 5.10 6.00 -27.06
C PHE A 164 6.42 5.23 -27.25
N GLN A 165 7.54 5.96 -27.25
CA GLN A 165 8.88 5.38 -27.37
C GLN A 165 9.32 4.73 -26.07
N LEU A 166 9.04 5.38 -24.94
CA LEU A 166 9.52 4.95 -23.63
C LEU A 166 8.81 3.69 -23.13
N TYR A 167 7.48 3.65 -23.24
CA TYR A 167 6.68 2.52 -22.76
C TYR A 167 6.41 1.47 -23.84
N GLU A 168 6.78 1.74 -25.09
CA GLU A 168 6.43 0.91 -26.24
C GLU A 168 4.92 0.57 -26.30
N LEU A 169 4.11 1.49 -25.79
CA LEU A 169 2.65 1.44 -25.76
C LEU A 169 2.10 2.69 -26.42
N PRO A 170 1.00 2.58 -27.19
CA PRO A 170 0.31 3.75 -27.72
C PRO A 170 -0.02 4.73 -26.58
N CYS A 171 0.60 5.91 -26.62
CA CYS A 171 0.30 6.99 -25.68
C CYS A 171 -1.08 7.59 -25.99
N PRO A 172 -1.61 8.48 -25.12
CA PRO A 172 -2.87 9.20 -25.37
C PRO A 172 -3.00 9.78 -26.78
N HIS A 173 -1.94 10.43 -27.25
CA HIS A 173 -1.90 11.01 -28.59
C HIS A 173 -1.94 9.95 -29.70
N ALA A 174 -1.22 8.84 -29.52
CA ALA A 174 -1.22 7.75 -30.49
C ALA A 174 -2.56 7.04 -30.55
N LEU A 175 -3.20 6.82 -29.40
CA LEU A 175 -4.56 6.27 -29.33
C LEU A 175 -5.57 7.20 -30.01
N ALA A 176 -5.44 8.52 -29.85
CA ALA A 176 -6.27 9.48 -30.58
C ALA A 176 -6.06 9.37 -32.10
N ALA A 177 -4.82 9.25 -32.56
CA ALA A 177 -4.50 9.06 -33.98
C ALA A 177 -5.08 7.76 -34.55
N LEU A 178 -5.02 6.65 -33.79
CA LEU A 178 -5.59 5.36 -34.17
C LEU A 178 -7.12 5.40 -34.26
N ARG A 179 -7.78 6.06 -33.31
CA ARG A 179 -9.24 6.28 -33.33
C ARG A 179 -9.70 7.05 -34.56
N CYS A 180 -8.91 8.04 -34.99
CA CYS A 180 -9.18 8.82 -36.21
C CYS A 180 -9.12 7.95 -37.49
N ARG A 181 -8.39 6.83 -37.44
CA ARG A 181 -8.23 5.88 -38.55
C ARG A 181 -9.13 4.64 -38.44
N ASP A 182 -9.91 4.52 -37.37
CA ASP A 182 -10.66 3.30 -37.03
C ASP A 182 -9.78 2.03 -37.00
N GLU A 183 -8.53 2.19 -36.55
CA GLU A 183 -7.58 1.08 -36.41
C GLU A 183 -7.48 0.62 -34.95
N SER A 184 -7.39 -0.70 -34.76
CA SER A 184 -7.13 -1.27 -33.44
C SER A 184 -5.71 -0.91 -32.97
N PHE A 185 -5.55 -0.68 -31.67
CA PHE A 185 -4.24 -0.41 -31.08
C PHE A 185 -3.37 -1.67 -30.89
N GLU A 186 -3.93 -2.85 -31.16
CA GLU A 186 -3.35 -4.14 -30.80
C GLU A 186 -2.04 -4.44 -31.55
N GLN A 187 -1.90 -3.89 -32.76
CA GLN A 187 -0.70 -4.04 -33.58
C GLN A 187 0.42 -3.07 -33.18
N TYR A 188 0.11 -2.11 -32.31
CA TYR A 188 0.98 -0.97 -32.00
C TYR A 188 1.65 -1.08 -30.62
N TYR A 189 1.21 -1.97 -29.73
CA TYR A 189 1.89 -2.24 -28.46
C TYR A 189 3.03 -3.25 -28.58
N SER A 190 4.00 -3.18 -27.68
CA SER A 190 5.11 -4.13 -27.61
C SER A 190 4.66 -5.53 -27.20
N PRO A 191 5.23 -6.60 -27.79
CA PRO A 191 4.99 -7.97 -27.34
C PRO A 191 5.15 -8.15 -25.83
N TYR A 192 5.95 -7.31 -25.16
CA TYR A 192 6.11 -7.27 -23.71
C TYR A 192 4.79 -7.32 -22.94
N TYR A 193 3.74 -6.66 -23.45
CA TYR A 193 2.42 -6.57 -22.80
C TYR A 193 1.45 -7.70 -23.17
N THR A 194 1.88 -8.68 -23.97
CA THR A 194 1.02 -9.83 -24.30
C THR A 194 0.86 -10.77 -23.12
N ARG A 195 -0.30 -11.43 -23.02
CA ARG A 195 -0.54 -12.46 -22.00
C ARG A 195 0.55 -13.54 -21.99
N VAL A 196 1.04 -13.94 -23.16
CA VAL A 196 2.11 -14.94 -23.30
C VAL A 196 3.40 -14.46 -22.66
N ASN A 197 3.84 -13.22 -22.93
CA ASN A 197 5.05 -12.67 -22.31
C ASN A 197 4.88 -12.28 -20.84
N LEU A 198 3.67 -11.92 -20.42
CA LEU A 198 3.32 -11.77 -19.01
C LEU A 198 3.49 -13.11 -18.28
N LEU A 199 2.88 -14.19 -18.80
CA LEU A 199 3.02 -15.53 -18.23
C LEU A 199 4.49 -15.96 -18.23
N ARG A 200 5.22 -15.78 -19.34
CA ARG A 200 6.66 -16.04 -19.42
C ARG A 200 7.49 -15.24 -18.41
N THR A 201 7.05 -14.03 -18.08
CA THR A 201 7.66 -13.22 -17.01
C THR A 201 7.51 -13.88 -15.64
N TYR A 202 6.37 -14.53 -15.37
CA TYR A 202 6.09 -15.27 -14.13
C TYR A 202 6.47 -16.76 -14.21
N GLU A 203 6.85 -17.28 -15.38
CA GLU A 203 7.46 -18.61 -15.53
C GLU A 203 8.85 -18.66 -14.91
N ILE A 204 9.44 -17.49 -14.63
CA ILE A 204 10.65 -17.39 -13.82
C ILE A 204 10.28 -17.89 -12.41
N PRO A 205 10.86 -19.00 -11.94
CA PRO A 205 10.59 -19.48 -10.60
C PRO A 205 10.94 -18.38 -9.61
N VAL A 206 10.01 -18.09 -8.69
CA VAL A 206 10.33 -17.29 -7.50
C VAL A 206 11.27 -18.15 -6.66
N ASN A 207 12.57 -17.98 -6.89
CA ASN A 207 13.57 -18.71 -6.15
C ASN A 207 13.51 -18.22 -4.71
N SER A 208 13.40 -19.16 -3.78
CA SER A 208 13.62 -18.86 -2.37
C SER A 208 14.96 -18.14 -2.23
N LEU A 209 14.99 -17.13 -1.36
CA LEU A 209 16.27 -16.49 -1.02
C LEU A 209 17.27 -17.59 -0.60
N PRO A 210 18.54 -17.49 -1.02
CA PRO A 210 19.55 -18.41 -0.54
C PRO A 210 19.64 -18.31 0.98
N ASP A 211 20.13 -19.38 1.62
CA ASP A 211 20.37 -19.36 3.07
C ASP A 211 21.24 -18.16 3.48
N GLU A 212 20.97 -17.59 4.67
CA GLU A 212 21.63 -16.37 5.17
C GLU A 212 23.15 -16.53 5.23
N SER A 213 23.64 -17.77 5.47
CA SER A 213 25.07 -18.11 5.46
C SER A 213 25.77 -17.90 4.11
N LYS A 214 25.02 -17.82 3.00
CA LYS A 214 25.55 -17.70 1.64
C LYS A 214 25.51 -16.27 1.11
N TRP A 215 25.10 -15.30 1.94
CA TRP A 215 24.92 -13.93 1.51
C TRP A 215 26.25 -13.18 1.47
N ASN A 216 26.61 -12.67 0.30
CA ASN A 216 27.77 -11.79 0.13
C ASN A 216 27.34 -10.34 0.29
N VAL A 217 27.10 -9.91 1.53
CA VAL A 217 26.70 -8.53 1.85
C VAL A 217 27.95 -7.67 2.11
N PRO A 218 28.11 -6.52 1.45
CA PRO A 218 29.18 -5.57 1.75
C PRO A 218 29.15 -5.09 3.20
N GLN A 219 30.33 -4.88 3.78
CA GLN A 219 30.49 -4.52 5.19
C GLN A 219 29.68 -3.27 5.60
N HIS A 220 29.67 -2.23 4.76
CA HIS A 220 28.94 -0.99 5.03
C HIS A 220 27.41 -1.17 5.13
N ILE A 221 26.85 -2.22 4.52
CA ILE A 221 25.42 -2.57 4.62
C ILE A 221 25.18 -3.44 5.85
N SER A 222 26.07 -4.40 6.13
CA SER A 222 25.94 -5.24 7.33
C SER A 222 26.07 -4.44 8.63
N GLU A 223 26.79 -3.33 8.62
CA GLU A 223 26.97 -2.43 9.77
C GLU A 223 25.86 -1.37 9.88
N GLU A 224 24.96 -1.28 8.90
CA GLU A 224 23.85 -0.34 8.94
C GLU A 224 22.86 -0.72 10.06
N VAL A 225 22.62 0.21 10.98
CA VAL A 225 21.74 -0.03 12.13
C VAL A 225 20.35 0.54 11.86
N VAL A 226 19.41 -0.34 11.54
CA VAL A 226 17.99 -0.01 11.51
C VAL A 226 17.40 -0.22 12.90
N ASN A 227 16.84 0.83 13.48
CA ASN A 227 16.18 0.74 14.79
C ASN A 227 14.67 0.52 14.64
N PRO A 228 14.03 -0.19 15.58
CA PRO A 228 12.57 -0.24 15.66
C PRO A 228 11.95 1.16 15.79
N PRO A 229 10.72 1.39 15.31
CA PRO A 229 10.02 2.66 15.49
C PRO A 229 9.98 3.06 16.97
N LYS A 230 10.32 4.32 17.27
CA LYS A 230 10.36 4.86 18.64
C LYS A 230 8.98 5.05 19.30
N GLY A 231 7.90 4.79 18.56
CA GLY A 231 6.53 4.86 19.09
C GLY A 231 6.20 3.67 19.98
N GLY A 232 5.50 3.90 21.09
CA GLY A 232 4.99 2.81 21.94
C GLY A 232 4.18 1.79 21.12
N LYS A 233 4.17 0.52 21.57
CA LYS A 233 3.42 -0.55 20.89
C LYS A 233 1.96 -0.09 20.68
N ARG A 234 1.51 -0.08 19.42
CA ARG A 234 0.11 0.19 19.10
C ARG A 234 -0.75 -0.86 19.80
N GLN A 235 -1.83 -0.42 20.43
CA GLN A 235 -2.79 -1.34 21.04
C GLN A 235 -3.38 -2.26 19.96
N PRO A 236 -3.59 -3.56 20.25
CA PRO A 236 -4.25 -4.46 19.32
C PRO A 236 -5.63 -3.92 18.92
N GLY A 237 -5.90 -3.86 17.61
CA GLY A 237 -7.17 -3.37 17.09
C GLY A 237 -7.00 -2.48 15.86
N ARG A 238 -8.07 -2.32 15.11
CA ARG A 238 -8.10 -1.39 13.98
C ARG A 238 -7.91 0.04 14.52
N PRO A 239 -6.94 0.81 14.02
CA PRO A 239 -6.81 2.22 14.39
C PRO A 239 -8.14 2.93 14.13
N GLN A 240 -8.71 3.56 15.15
CA GLN A 240 -9.87 4.43 14.96
C GLN A 240 -9.41 5.60 14.10
N LYS A 241 -9.94 5.69 12.88
CA LYS A 241 -9.79 6.89 12.06
C LYS A 241 -10.75 7.93 12.62
N GLU A 242 -10.23 9.05 13.09
CA GLU A 242 -11.09 10.21 13.33
C GLU A 242 -11.74 10.60 11.99
N ARG A 243 -13.07 10.56 11.96
CA ARG A 243 -13.80 11.12 10.83
C ARG A 243 -13.59 12.63 10.87
N TYR A 244 -13.09 13.18 9.78
CA TYR A 244 -13.05 14.63 9.60
C TYR A 244 -14.48 15.15 9.63
N LYS A 245 -14.76 16.02 10.59
CA LYS A 245 -16.05 16.69 10.72
C LYS A 245 -16.16 17.77 9.65
N THR A 246 -17.31 17.87 8.98
CA THR A 246 -17.60 18.97 8.05
C THR A 246 -17.75 20.30 8.79
N TYR A 247 -17.60 21.44 8.10
CA TYR A 247 -17.75 22.78 8.68
C TYR A 247 -19.06 22.93 9.47
N ASP A 248 -20.15 22.36 8.95
CA ASP A 248 -21.45 22.36 9.60
C ASP A 248 -21.47 21.49 10.87
N GLU A 249 -20.78 20.35 10.91
CA GLU A 249 -20.68 19.51 12.13
C GLU A 249 -19.81 20.18 13.22
N ILE A 250 -18.85 21.03 12.84
CA ILE A 250 -17.99 21.80 13.76
C ILE A 250 -18.76 22.99 14.34
N ASN A 251 -19.57 23.67 13.51
CA ASN A 251 -20.34 24.85 13.90
C ASN A 251 -21.78 24.54 14.33
N SER A 252 -22.22 23.29 14.24
CA SER A 252 -23.51 22.85 14.78
C SER A 252 -23.53 23.08 16.29
N LYS A 253 -24.46 23.90 16.76
CA LYS A 253 -24.76 23.98 18.20
C LYS A 253 -25.07 22.58 18.68
N LYS A 254 -24.30 22.08 19.66
CA LYS A 254 -24.66 20.83 20.35
C LYS A 254 -26.05 21.02 20.92
N HIS A 255 -27.05 20.36 20.34
CA HIS A 255 -28.38 20.36 20.91
C HIS A 255 -28.27 19.76 22.31
N LYS A 256 -28.70 20.52 23.32
CA LYS A 256 -28.84 19.99 24.66
C LYS A 256 -29.88 18.89 24.60
N VAL A 257 -29.50 17.71 25.06
CA VAL A 257 -30.40 16.56 25.11
C VAL A 257 -31.47 16.88 26.16
N SER A 258 -32.73 16.97 25.73
CA SER A 258 -33.87 17.19 26.62
C SER A 258 -34.65 15.90 26.84
N CYS A 259 -35.14 15.72 28.07
CA CYS A 259 -35.94 14.57 28.42
C CYS A 259 -37.33 14.70 27.80
N GLY A 260 -37.73 13.72 26.99
CA GLY A 260 -39.05 13.71 26.35
C GLY A 260 -40.24 13.56 27.31
N ASN A 261 -40.00 13.31 28.61
CA ASN A 261 -41.07 13.15 29.61
C ASN A 261 -41.39 14.44 30.40
N TYR A 262 -40.39 15.27 30.70
CA TYR A 262 -40.55 16.49 31.50
C TYR A 262 -39.78 17.70 30.97
N GLY A 263 -39.19 17.60 29.77
CA GLY A 263 -38.58 18.72 29.04
C GLY A 263 -37.23 19.21 29.61
N GLY A 264 -36.78 18.69 30.75
CA GLY A 264 -35.52 19.08 31.39
C GLY A 264 -34.29 18.75 30.54
N GLU A 265 -33.31 19.65 30.52
CA GLU A 265 -32.04 19.47 29.81
C GLU A 265 -31.05 18.58 30.61
N GLY A 266 -30.23 17.78 29.93
CA GLY A 266 -29.07 17.08 30.52
C GLY A 266 -29.11 15.55 30.49
N HIS A 267 -30.23 14.93 30.09
CA HIS A 267 -30.36 13.47 29.95
C HIS A 267 -31.47 13.12 28.96
N ASN A 268 -31.46 11.88 28.44
CA ASN A 268 -32.51 11.39 27.55
C ASN A 268 -33.51 10.50 28.33
N LYS A 269 -34.63 10.13 27.68
CA LYS A 269 -35.69 9.28 28.29
C LYS A 269 -35.22 7.88 28.76
N ARG A 270 -34.07 7.41 28.28
CA ARG A 270 -33.49 6.09 28.58
C ARG A 270 -32.39 6.13 29.65
N SER A 271 -31.93 7.32 30.03
CA SER A 271 -30.96 7.51 31.11
C SER A 271 -31.63 7.43 32.47
#